data_AF-A0AAW5WG80-F1
#
_entry.id   AF-A0AAW5WG80-F1
#
_cell.length_a   1.000
_cell.length_b   1.000
_cell.length_c   1.000
_cell.angle_alpha   90.00
_cell.angle_beta   90.00
_cell.angle_gamma   90.00
#
_symmetry.space_group_name_H-M   'P 1'
#
loop_
_entity.id
_entity.type
_entity.pdbx_description
1 polymer ?
#
loop_
_entity_poly.entity_id
_entity_poly.type
_entity_poly.pdbx_seq_one_letter_code
_entity_poly.pdbx_strand_id
1 'polypeptide(L)'
;FHVVAKFGREVIDRVRVDQANQLRENPKSRRVIKRSRWLLLRTPENLPEGHDVRLSELLEANQPLNTVYVMKTALKELWYAPNEQ
;
A
#
# COMPACT_ATOMS: atom_id res chain seq x y z
N PHE A 1 -1.80 11.08 16.26
CA PHE A 1 -0.83 10.86 15.15
C PHE A 1 -0.55 9.39 14.81
N HIS A 2 -1.00 8.39 15.59
CA HIS A 2 -0.57 6.98 15.39
C HIS A 2 -1.50 6.09 14.57
N VAL A 3 -2.77 6.47 14.36
CA VAL A 3 -3.77 5.57 13.74
C VAL A 3 -3.41 5.23 12.29
N VAL A 4 -3.14 6.23 11.45
CA VAL A 4 -2.73 6.03 10.03
C VAL A 4 -1.44 5.21 9.94
N ALA A 5 -0.45 5.50 10.80
CA ALA A 5 0.81 4.77 10.83
C ALA A 5 0.63 3.31 11.31
N LYS A 6 -0.25 3.07 12.29
CA LYS A 6 -0.60 1.74 12.80
C LYS A 6 -1.30 0.92 11.72
N PHE A 7 -2.24 1.51 10.99
CA PHE A 7 -2.89 0.86 9.84
C PHE A 7 -1.87 0.39 8.80
N GLY A 8 -0.92 1.25 8.44
CA GLY A 8 0.17 0.87 7.52
C GLY A 8 1.03 -0.29 8.03
N ARG A 9 1.34 -0.33 9.33
CA ARG A 9 2.19 -1.37 9.93
C ARG A 9 1.48 -2.69 10.21
N GLU A 10 0.21 -2.66 10.55
CA GLU A 10 -0.50 -3.86 11.01
C GLU A 10 -1.41 -4.45 9.94
N VAL A 11 -2.02 -3.61 9.10
CA VAL A 11 -2.97 -4.06 8.08
C VAL A 11 -2.27 -4.27 6.74
N ILE A 12 -1.65 -3.22 6.19
CA ILE A 12 -1.00 -3.31 4.87
C ILE A 12 0.10 -4.37 4.88
N ASP A 13 0.93 -4.41 5.92
CA ASP A 13 1.99 -5.40 6.02
C ASP A 13 1.49 -6.83 6.11
N ARG A 14 0.39 -7.04 6.82
CA ARG A 14 -0.20 -8.37 6.94
C ARG A 14 -0.69 -8.85 5.57
N VAL A 15 -1.47 -8.02 4.88
CA VAL A 15 -1.94 -8.34 3.53
C VAL A 15 -0.77 -8.56 2.58
N ARG A 16 0.26 -7.71 2.59
CA ARG A 16 1.45 -7.88 1.75
C ARG A 16 2.17 -9.21 2.02
N VAL A 17 2.32 -9.62 3.28
CA VAL A 17 2.92 -10.91 3.63
C VAL A 17 2.08 -12.07 3.13
N ASP A 18 0.76 -12.01 3.32
CA ASP A 18 -0.17 -13.05 2.88
C ASP A 18 -0.16 -13.17 1.35
N GLN A 19 -0.20 -12.06 0.62
CA GLN A 19 -0.09 -12.02 -0.85
C GLN A 19 1.27 -12.56 -1.34
N ALA A 20 2.37 -12.22 -0.67
CA ALA A 20 3.68 -12.79 -0.99
C ALA A 20 3.78 -14.30 -0.67
N ASN A 21 2.96 -14.82 0.24
CA ASN A 21 2.91 -16.25 0.54
C ASN A 21 2.08 -17.03 -0.47
N GLN A 22 1.05 -16.42 -1.06
CA GLN A 22 0.28 -17.03 -2.16
C GLN A 22 1.15 -17.25 -3.40
N LEU A 23 2.16 -16.40 -3.63
CA LEU A 23 3.08 -16.49 -4.77
C LEU A 23 4.31 -17.37 -4.51
N ARG A 24 4.27 -18.33 -3.57
CA ARG A 24 5.42 -19.19 -3.23
C ARG A 24 6.01 -19.90 -4.45
N GLU A 25 5.15 -20.41 -5.33
CA GLU A 25 5.53 -21.11 -6.57
C GLU A 25 5.94 -20.17 -7.72
N ASN A 26 5.81 -18.84 -7.53
CA ASN A 26 6.27 -17.84 -8.50
C ASN A 26 7.28 -16.87 -7.85
N PRO A 27 8.58 -17.24 -7.81
CA PRO A 27 9.61 -16.45 -7.14
C PRO A 27 9.75 -15.03 -7.67
N LYS A 28 9.53 -14.81 -8.98
CA LYS A 28 9.64 -13.49 -9.60
C LYS A 28 8.55 -12.56 -9.10
N SER A 29 7.28 -12.96 -9.21
CA SER A 29 6.14 -12.17 -8.72
C SER A 29 6.19 -11.98 -7.20
N ARG A 30 6.57 -13.02 -6.46
CA ARG A 30 6.77 -12.94 -5.00
C ARG A 30 7.78 -11.88 -4.58
N ARG A 31 8.88 -11.75 -5.34
CA ARG A 31 9.93 -10.74 -5.07
C ARG A 31 9.39 -9.31 -5.21
N VAL A 32 8.49 -9.08 -6.18
CA VAL A 32 7.83 -7.78 -6.37
C VAL A 32 7.02 -7.40 -5.12
N ILE A 33 6.14 -8.28 -4.65
CA ILE A 33 5.33 -8.04 -3.44
C ILE A 33 6.19 -7.88 -2.18
N LYS A 34 7.28 -8.65 -2.06
CA LYS A 34 8.17 -8.51 -0.89
C LYS A 34 8.86 -7.14 -0.83
N ARG A 35 9.18 -6.55 -1.97
CA ARG A 35 9.93 -5.29 -2.08
C ARG A 35 9.04 -4.05 -2.15
N SER A 36 7.71 -4.22 -2.23
CA SER A 36 6.78 -3.09 -2.39
C SER A 36 6.40 -2.36 -1.09
N ARG A 37 6.85 -2.84 0.08
CA ARG A 37 6.45 -2.27 1.39
C ARG A 37 6.53 -0.74 1.42
N TRP A 38 7.68 -0.18 1.03
CA TRP A 38 7.89 1.27 1.11
C TRP A 38 6.98 2.06 0.13
N LEU A 39 6.67 1.49 -1.04
CA LEU A 39 5.74 2.08 -2.00
C LEU A 39 4.34 2.19 -1.39
N LEU A 40 3.88 1.13 -0.74
CA LEU A 40 2.55 1.07 -0.10
C LEU A 40 2.43 2.03 1.10
N LEU A 41 3.54 2.45 1.70
CA LEU A 41 3.54 3.39 2.84
C LEU A 41 3.54 4.86 2.39
N ARG A 42 3.83 5.18 1.14
CA ARG A 42 3.83 6.55 0.60
C ARG A 42 2.44 6.96 0.07
N THR A 43 2.23 8.27 -0.02
CA THR A 43 1.13 8.89 -0.78
C THR A 43 1.62 9.14 -2.21
N PRO A 44 0.78 9.02 -3.26
CA PRO A 44 1.23 9.16 -4.65
C PRO A 44 1.97 10.46 -4.93
N GLU A 45 1.49 11.58 -4.36
CA GLU A 45 2.11 12.92 -4.42
C GLU A 45 3.54 13.00 -3.88
N ASN A 46 3.95 12.03 -3.06
CA ASN A 46 5.25 11.99 -2.39
C ASN A 46 6.15 10.85 -2.91
N LEU A 47 5.82 10.29 -4.07
CA LEU A 47 6.64 9.26 -4.72
C LEU A 47 7.73 9.93 -5.58
N PRO A 48 8.96 9.37 -5.60
CA PRO A 48 9.96 9.78 -6.58
C PRO A 48 9.47 9.49 -8.01
N GLU A 49 9.99 10.24 -8.98
CA GLU A 49 9.64 10.09 -10.40
C GLU A 49 9.78 8.64 -10.88
N GLY A 50 8.75 8.13 -11.58
CA GLY A 50 8.68 6.77 -12.10
C GLY A 50 8.27 5.69 -11.09
N HIS A 51 8.15 6.02 -9.79
CA HIS A 51 7.63 5.07 -8.79
C HIS A 51 6.10 5.02 -8.73
N ASP A 52 5.43 6.03 -9.28
CA ASP A 52 3.99 6.11 -9.48
C ASP A 52 3.49 5.02 -10.43
N VAL A 53 4.16 4.84 -11.59
CA VAL A 53 3.86 3.77 -12.55
C VAL A 53 4.00 2.41 -11.89
N ARG A 54 5.12 2.20 -11.17
CA ARG A 54 5.38 0.95 -10.46
C ARG A 54 4.38 0.66 -9.34
N LEU A 55 3.85 1.70 -8.70
CA LEU A 55 2.78 1.54 -7.72
C LEU A 55 1.47 1.16 -8.44
N SER A 56 1.12 1.82 -9.54
CA SER A 56 -0.10 1.49 -10.32
C SER A 56 -0.10 0.04 -10.76
N GLU A 57 0.97 -0.42 -11.41
CA GLU A 57 1.12 -1.81 -11.87
C GLU A 57 0.97 -2.81 -10.73
N LEU A 58 1.54 -2.51 -9.55
CA LEU A 58 1.43 -3.36 -8.37
C LEU A 58 -0.02 -3.45 -7.88
N LEU A 59 -0.73 -2.33 -7.81
CA LEU A 59 -2.10 -2.27 -7.29
C LEU A 59 -3.10 -2.88 -8.29
N GLU A 60 -2.90 -2.68 -9.59
CA GLU A 60 -3.68 -3.33 -10.65
C GLU A 60 -3.51 -4.85 -10.62
N ALA A 61 -2.26 -5.32 -10.47
CA ALA A 61 -1.98 -6.75 -10.40
C ALA A 61 -2.32 -7.40 -9.05
N ASN A 62 -2.66 -6.63 -8.02
CA ASN A 62 -2.94 -7.14 -6.68
C ASN A 62 -4.12 -6.42 -6.00
N GLN A 63 -5.33 -6.87 -6.29
CA GLN A 63 -6.57 -6.32 -5.76
C GLN A 63 -6.61 -6.24 -4.21
N PRO A 64 -6.11 -7.24 -3.44
CA PRO A 64 -6.09 -7.12 -1.98
C PRO A 64 -5.20 -5.98 -1.48
N LEU A 65 -4.01 -5.80 -2.08
CA LEU A 65 -3.13 -4.68 -1.77
C LEU A 65 -3.74 -3.34 -2.19
N ASN A 66 -4.41 -3.27 -3.33
CA ASN A 66 -5.14 -2.08 -3.76
C ASN A 66 -6.20 -1.68 -2.74
N THR A 67 -7.01 -2.64 -2.28
CA THR A 67 -8.07 -2.39 -1.31
C THR A 67 -7.53 -1.74 -0.03
N VAL A 68 -6.49 -2.34 0.57
CA VAL A 68 -5.91 -1.76 1.81
C VAL A 68 -5.14 -0.46 1.56
N TYR A 69 -4.61 -0.26 0.35
CA TYR A 69 -3.98 1.00 -0.03
C TYR A 69 -5.01 2.13 -0.11
N VAL A 70 -6.14 1.91 -0.79
CA VAL A 70 -7.25 2.88 -0.88
C VAL A 70 -7.82 3.18 0.51
N MET A 71 -8.03 2.16 1.35
CA MET A 71 -8.49 2.36 2.74
C MET A 71 -7.53 3.24 3.55
N LYS A 72 -6.21 3.05 3.40
CA LYS A 72 -5.21 3.92 4.05
C LYS A 72 -5.34 5.36 3.56
N THR A 73 -5.54 5.57 2.25
CA THR A 73 -5.69 6.90 1.67
C THR A 73 -6.96 7.58 2.19
N ALA A 74 -8.09 6.90 2.18
CA ALA A 74 -9.35 7.41 2.75
C ALA A 74 -9.23 7.71 4.25
N LEU A 75 -8.55 6.85 5.02
CA LEU A 75 -8.28 7.09 6.44
C LEU A 75 -7.39 8.33 6.64
N LYS A 76 -6.40 8.54 5.77
CA LYS A 76 -5.55 9.74 5.79
C LYS A 76 -6.39 10.99 5.50
N GLU A 77 -7.21 10.96 4.45
CA GLU A 77 -8.10 12.07 4.07
C GLU A 77 -9.03 12.44 5.22
N LEU A 78 -9.72 11.45 5.83
CA LEU A 78 -10.59 11.69 6.97
C LEU A 78 -9.87 12.32 8.16
N TRP A 79 -8.61 11.90 8.42
CA TRP A 79 -7.84 12.38 9.56
C TRP A 79 -7.29 13.79 9.37
N TYR A 80 -7.02 14.20 8.13
CA TYR A 80 -6.48 15.51 7.79
C TYR A 80 -7.51 16.44 7.13
N ALA A 81 -8.77 16.02 7.07
CA ALA A 81 -9.86 16.84 6.56
C ALA A 81 -9.95 18.14 7.39
N PRO A 82 -10.09 19.31 6.74
CA PRO A 82 -10.42 20.53 7.45
C PRO A 82 -11.81 20.37 8.09
N ASN A 83 -11.97 20.84 9.34
CA ASN A 83 -13.28 20.88 9.96
C ASN A 83 -14.22 21.76 9.12
N GLU A 84 -15.45 21.31 8.90
CA GLU A 84 -16.51 22.19 8.39
C GLU A 84 -16.68 23.37 9.36
N GLN A 85 -16.61 24.58 8.81
CA GLN A 85 -16.81 25.83 9.54
C GLN A 85 -18.28 26.04 9.88
#